data_AF-A0A965XK94-F1
#
_entry.id   AF-A0A965XK94-F1
#
_cell.length_a   1.000
_cell.length_b   1.000
_cell.length_c   1.000
_cell.angle_alpha   90.00
_cell.angle_beta   90.00
_cell.angle_gamma   90.00
#
_symmetry.space_group_name_H-M   'P 1'
#
loop_
_entity.id
_entity.type
_entity.pdbx_description
1 polymer ?
#
loop_
_entity_poly.entity_id
_entity_poly.type
_entity_poly.pdbx_seq_one_letter_code
_entity_poly.pdbx_strand_id
1 'polypeptide(L)'
;MKIIKIITTLFVSVVLLSSCGSNGSDKEQKQISKELGIDVSDGTVMKSSDTHGGFHGDGTTFIELSFSDENCLEEIKKNSDWKQLPLTDNLTALVYGKVIGQTSEGPYLTDENSDTLFPKIQNGYYYFCDTHTESVNHEDDSDVLNRYSFNFTIAIYDNDTEILYFSKFDT
;
A
#
# COMPACT_ATOMS: atom_id res chain seq x y z
N MET A 1 65.31 -12.13 19.50
CA MET A 1 64.05 -11.64 20.09
C MET A 1 62.94 -11.77 19.05
N LYS A 2 62.03 -12.73 19.21
CA LYS A 2 60.85 -12.88 18.36
C LYS A 2 59.69 -12.13 19.03
N ILE A 3 59.24 -11.03 18.42
CA ILE A 3 58.11 -10.24 18.90
C ILE A 3 56.84 -10.97 18.46
N ILE A 4 56.15 -11.58 19.42
CA ILE A 4 54.85 -12.23 19.22
C ILE A 4 53.80 -11.12 19.07
N LYS A 5 53.21 -10.98 17.89
CA LYS A 5 52.07 -10.09 17.66
C LYS A 5 50.83 -10.74 18.26
N ILE A 6 50.34 -10.20 19.38
CA ILE A 6 49.06 -10.58 19.97
C ILE A 6 47.96 -10.03 19.06
N ILE A 7 47.26 -10.92 18.37
CA ILE A 7 46.05 -10.59 17.61
C ILE A 7 44.90 -10.60 18.62
N THR A 8 44.45 -9.43 19.02
CA THR A 8 43.27 -9.29 19.88
C THR A 8 42.02 -9.37 19.01
N THR A 9 41.37 -10.53 19.00
CA THR A 9 40.09 -10.75 18.33
C THR A 9 38.99 -9.92 19.01
N LEU A 10 38.49 -8.90 18.30
CA LEU A 10 37.34 -8.11 18.70
C LEU A 10 36.06 -8.95 18.45
N PHE A 11 35.53 -9.56 19.50
CA PHE A 11 34.24 -10.25 19.44
C PHE A 11 33.13 -9.19 19.46
N VAL A 12 32.72 -8.72 18.27
CA VAL A 12 31.55 -7.86 18.11
C VAL A 12 30.31 -8.74 18.29
N SER A 13 29.78 -8.76 19.51
CA SER A 13 28.49 -9.37 19.80
C SER A 13 27.40 -8.61 19.04
N VAL A 14 26.93 -9.18 17.94
CA VAL A 14 25.72 -8.73 17.24
C VAL A 14 24.54 -9.00 18.15
N VAL A 15 24.11 -7.98 18.88
CA VAL A 15 22.84 -8.00 19.61
C VAL A 15 21.74 -7.81 18.57
N LEU A 16 21.17 -8.92 18.09
CA LEU A 16 19.91 -8.92 17.36
C LEU A 16 18.83 -8.49 18.36
N LEU A 17 18.48 -7.20 18.35
CA LEU A 17 17.25 -6.74 18.99
C LEU A 17 16.10 -7.18 18.09
N SER A 18 15.58 -8.39 18.33
CA SER A 18 14.24 -8.77 17.88
C SER A 18 13.24 -7.92 18.65
N SER A 19 12.93 -6.74 18.11
CA SER A 19 11.85 -5.89 18.58
C SER A 19 10.50 -6.50 18.17
N CYS A 20 10.11 -7.60 18.81
CA CYS A 20 8.71 -8.01 18.86
C CYS A 20 7.98 -7.08 19.84
N GLY A 21 7.61 -5.90 19.37
CA GLY A 21 6.71 -4.99 20.07
C GLY A 21 5.48 -4.76 19.20
N SER A 22 4.34 -5.29 19.63
CA SER A 22 3.00 -5.18 19.03
C SER A 22 2.42 -3.75 19.04
N ASN A 23 3.27 -2.72 18.98
CA ASN A 23 2.87 -1.31 18.99
C ASN A 23 2.82 -0.70 17.57
N GLY A 24 3.32 -1.41 16.56
CA GLY A 24 3.33 -0.99 15.16
C GLY A 24 2.01 -1.25 14.46
N SER A 25 1.53 -2.50 14.52
CA SER A 25 0.26 -2.94 13.94
C SER A 25 -0.90 -2.05 14.41
N ASP A 26 -1.08 -1.87 15.72
CA ASP A 26 -2.18 -1.05 16.25
C ASP A 26 -2.21 0.39 15.71
N LYS A 27 -1.09 0.93 15.20
CA LYS A 27 -1.06 2.25 14.56
C LYS A 27 -1.43 2.17 13.07
N GLU A 28 -0.91 1.19 12.35
CA GLU A 28 -1.20 0.96 10.92
C GLU A 28 -2.69 0.67 10.73
N GLN A 29 -3.25 -0.32 11.45
CA GLN A 29 -4.68 -0.61 11.41
C GLN A 29 -5.52 0.63 11.72
N LYS A 30 -5.18 1.43 12.75
CA LYS A 30 -5.95 2.65 13.09
C LYS A 30 -5.89 3.71 12.00
N GLN A 31 -4.73 3.89 11.35
CA GLN A 31 -4.60 4.82 10.25
C GLN A 31 -5.44 4.36 9.06
N ILE A 32 -5.31 3.09 8.68
CA ILE A 32 -6.05 2.50 7.57
C ILE A 32 -7.55 2.54 7.83
N SER A 33 -8.00 2.18 9.05
CA SER A 33 -9.43 2.26 9.41
C SER A 33 -9.98 3.68 9.22
N LYS A 34 -9.20 4.69 9.61
CA LYS A 34 -9.59 6.09 9.45
C LYS A 34 -9.65 6.52 7.98
N GLU A 35 -8.67 6.10 7.17
CA GLU A 35 -8.60 6.48 5.76
C GLU A 35 -9.69 5.79 4.93
N LEU A 36 -9.97 4.51 5.21
CA LEU A 36 -10.90 3.71 4.42
C LEU A 36 -12.35 3.74 4.94
N GLY A 37 -12.59 4.33 6.12
CA GLY A 37 -13.91 4.42 6.72
C GLY A 37 -14.51 3.06 7.11
N ILE A 38 -13.67 2.06 7.40
CA ILE A 38 -14.06 0.71 7.84
C ILE A 38 -13.18 0.29 9.02
N ASP A 39 -13.62 -0.66 9.84
CA ASP A 39 -12.77 -1.18 10.90
C ASP A 39 -11.89 -2.34 10.39
N VAL A 40 -10.57 -2.15 10.43
CA VAL A 40 -9.58 -3.19 10.09
C VAL A 40 -8.77 -3.65 11.30
N SER A 41 -9.23 -3.39 12.54
CA SER A 41 -8.47 -3.71 13.76
C SER A 41 -8.07 -5.18 13.88
N ASP A 42 -8.91 -6.08 13.36
CA ASP A 42 -8.73 -7.52 13.44
C ASP A 42 -7.84 -8.08 12.32
N GLY A 43 -7.47 -7.23 11.35
CA GLY A 43 -6.55 -7.58 10.28
C GLY A 43 -5.13 -7.81 10.81
N THR A 44 -4.46 -8.84 10.31
CA THR A 44 -3.04 -9.09 10.58
C THR A 44 -2.19 -8.48 9.47
N VAL A 45 -1.30 -7.55 9.82
CA VAL A 45 -0.36 -6.96 8.86
C VAL A 45 0.67 -8.01 8.42
N MET A 46 0.62 -8.37 7.14
CA MET A 46 1.50 -9.36 6.51
C MET A 46 2.73 -8.71 5.89
N LYS A 47 2.55 -7.50 5.35
CA LYS A 47 3.60 -6.70 4.73
C LYS A 47 3.29 -5.22 4.96
N SER A 48 4.33 -4.44 5.21
CA SER A 48 4.25 -2.99 5.32
C SER A 48 5.54 -2.38 4.75
N SER A 49 5.38 -1.37 3.90
CA SER A 49 6.46 -0.60 3.32
C SER A 49 6.04 0.84 3.17
N ASP A 50 6.97 1.76 3.44
CA ASP A 50 6.78 3.19 3.30
C ASP A 50 8.06 3.80 2.73
N THR A 51 7.95 4.41 1.55
CA THR A 51 9.08 5.06 0.87
C THR A 51 9.08 6.58 1.01
N HIS A 52 8.09 7.17 1.69
CA HIS A 52 8.03 8.62 1.86
C HIS A 52 9.26 9.15 2.61
N GLY A 53 9.85 10.21 2.07
CA GLY A 53 11.04 10.82 2.62
C GLY A 53 11.49 12.08 1.88
N GLY A 54 12.67 12.60 2.26
CA GLY A 54 13.22 13.79 1.62
C GLY A 54 12.43 15.08 1.92
N PHE A 55 12.65 16.12 1.10
CA PHE A 55 12.07 17.45 1.32
C PHE A 55 10.63 17.57 0.81
N HIS A 56 10.31 16.87 -0.28
CA HIS A 56 8.99 16.96 -0.93
C HIS A 56 7.97 16.03 -0.29
N GLY A 57 8.44 14.98 0.39
CA GLY A 57 7.57 14.02 1.07
C GLY A 57 6.96 12.99 0.12
N ASP A 58 7.39 12.94 -1.15
CA ASP A 58 6.95 11.98 -2.16
C ASP A 58 7.28 10.55 -1.75
N GLY A 59 6.42 9.61 -2.15
CA GLY A 59 6.62 8.21 -1.89
C GLY A 59 5.35 7.38 -2.02
N THR A 60 5.43 6.18 -1.47
CA THR A 60 4.37 5.21 -1.49
C THR A 60 4.36 4.46 -0.17
N THR A 61 3.22 4.47 0.49
CA THR A 61 2.89 3.52 1.54
C THR A 61 2.17 2.34 0.88
N PHE A 62 2.55 1.12 1.24
CA PHE A 62 1.87 -0.09 0.81
C PHE A 62 1.80 -1.09 1.97
N ILE A 63 0.61 -1.60 2.25
CA ILE A 63 0.33 -2.48 3.38
C ILE A 63 -0.60 -3.62 2.93
N GLU A 64 -0.29 -4.84 3.36
CA GLU A 64 -1.12 -6.02 3.17
C GLU A 64 -1.68 -6.46 4.53
N LEU A 65 -3.00 -6.58 4.66
CA LEU A 65 -3.67 -7.13 5.84
C LEU A 65 -4.43 -8.39 5.49
N SER A 66 -4.16 -9.51 6.17
CA SER A 66 -5.00 -10.70 6.06
C SER A 66 -6.04 -10.72 7.17
N PHE A 67 -7.25 -11.15 6.84
CA PHE A 67 -8.32 -11.37 7.80
C PHE A 67 -8.52 -12.86 8.05
N SER A 68 -9.20 -13.19 9.14
CA SER A 68 -9.53 -14.59 9.50
C SER A 68 -11.03 -14.83 9.64
N ASP A 69 -11.83 -13.78 9.41
CA ASP A 69 -13.27 -13.78 9.41
C ASP A 69 -13.81 -12.76 8.40
N GLU A 70 -15.12 -12.77 8.21
CA GLU A 70 -15.82 -11.94 7.22
C GLU A 70 -16.12 -10.52 7.71
N ASN A 71 -15.70 -10.10 8.91
CA ASN A 71 -16.11 -8.81 9.50
C ASN A 71 -15.69 -7.63 8.61
N CYS A 72 -14.46 -7.65 8.10
CA CYS A 72 -13.95 -6.62 7.19
C CYS A 72 -14.78 -6.53 5.90
N LEU A 73 -15.10 -7.68 5.29
CA LEU A 73 -15.92 -7.73 4.08
C LEU A 73 -17.34 -7.21 4.34
N GLU A 74 -17.93 -7.52 5.50
CA GLU A 74 -19.26 -7.03 5.86
C GLU A 74 -19.29 -5.52 6.14
N GLU A 75 -18.21 -4.94 6.67
CA GLU A 75 -18.05 -3.48 6.78
C GLU A 75 -17.91 -2.84 5.38
N ILE A 76 -17.08 -3.41 4.50
CA ILE A 76 -16.91 -2.97 3.11
C ILE A 76 -18.26 -2.93 2.37
N LYS A 77 -19.06 -3.99 2.45
CA LYS A 77 -20.36 -4.07 1.77
C LYS A 77 -21.38 -3.04 2.26
N LYS A 78 -21.24 -2.53 3.48
CA LYS A 78 -22.14 -1.51 4.07
C LYS A 78 -21.66 -0.09 3.77
N ASN A 79 -20.43 0.08 3.34
CA ASN A 79 -19.83 1.37 3.05
C ASN A 79 -19.99 1.70 1.54
N SER A 80 -20.69 2.81 1.24
CA SER A 80 -20.98 3.24 -0.13
C SER A 80 -19.76 3.68 -0.93
N ASP A 81 -18.67 4.02 -0.25
CA ASP A 81 -17.45 4.55 -0.88
C ASP A 81 -16.65 3.40 -1.52
N TRP A 82 -16.94 2.16 -1.13
CA TRP A 82 -16.39 0.96 -1.70
C TRP A 82 -17.21 0.50 -2.90
N LYS A 83 -16.51 0.18 -3.99
CA LYS A 83 -17.09 -0.24 -5.26
C LYS A 83 -16.68 -1.68 -5.54
N GLN A 84 -17.58 -2.47 -6.14
CA GLN A 84 -17.23 -3.82 -6.56
C GLN A 84 -16.29 -3.76 -7.77
N LEU A 85 -15.29 -4.64 -7.83
CA LEU A 85 -14.45 -4.80 -9.03
C LEU A 85 -15.31 -5.12 -10.27
N PRO A 86 -14.88 -4.71 -11.47
CA PRO A 86 -13.53 -4.27 -11.85
C PRO A 86 -13.20 -2.81 -11.53
N LEU A 87 -11.91 -2.48 -11.50
CA LEU A 87 -11.42 -1.10 -11.52
C LEU A 87 -11.87 -0.39 -12.81
N THR A 88 -11.97 0.93 -12.75
CA THR A 88 -12.10 1.78 -13.94
C THR A 88 -10.83 1.70 -14.80
N ASP A 89 -10.89 2.22 -16.04
CA ASP A 89 -9.73 2.26 -16.93
C ASP A 89 -8.59 3.14 -16.38
N ASN A 90 -8.91 4.20 -15.64
CA ASN A 90 -7.89 5.08 -15.06
C ASN A 90 -7.22 4.41 -13.86
N LEU A 91 -7.99 3.83 -12.94
CA LEU A 91 -7.43 3.11 -11.79
C LEU A 91 -6.67 1.85 -12.23
N THR A 92 -7.10 1.17 -13.30
CA THR A 92 -6.33 0.08 -13.92
C THR A 92 -4.98 0.58 -14.40
N ALA A 93 -4.90 1.75 -15.04
CA ALA A 93 -3.62 2.32 -15.45
C ALA A 93 -2.72 2.63 -14.24
N LEU A 94 -3.28 3.18 -13.15
CA LEU A 94 -2.55 3.46 -11.91
C LEU A 94 -1.94 2.20 -11.28
N VAL A 95 -2.77 1.17 -11.08
CA VAL A 95 -2.42 -0.03 -10.32
C VAL A 95 -1.65 -1.05 -11.17
N TYR A 96 -2.08 -1.25 -12.40
CA TYR A 96 -1.69 -2.38 -13.23
C TYR A 96 -1.04 -1.99 -14.56
N GLY A 97 -1.14 -0.73 -14.94
CA GLY A 97 -0.80 -0.25 -16.26
C GLY A 97 -1.75 -0.74 -17.34
N LYS A 98 -1.71 -0.09 -18.50
CA LYS A 98 -2.44 -0.49 -19.71
C LYS A 98 -1.62 -0.21 -20.96
N VAL A 99 -1.82 -1.04 -21.98
CA VAL A 99 -1.24 -0.84 -23.31
C VAL A 99 -2.30 -0.20 -24.20
N ILE A 100 -1.98 0.97 -24.76
CA ILE A 100 -2.85 1.71 -25.69
C ILE A 100 -2.15 1.75 -27.05
N GLY A 101 -2.51 0.82 -27.93
CA GLY A 101 -1.87 0.69 -29.24
C GLY A 101 -0.38 0.36 -29.13
N GLN A 102 0.49 1.34 -29.40
CA GLN A 102 1.95 1.19 -29.31
C GLN A 102 2.56 1.84 -28.06
N THR A 103 1.77 2.47 -27.21
CA THR A 103 2.22 3.11 -25.98
C THR A 103 1.71 2.34 -24.76
N SER A 104 2.36 2.54 -23.62
CA SER A 104 1.88 2.09 -22.32
C SER A 104 1.61 3.30 -21.43
N GLU A 105 0.61 3.18 -20.57
CA GLU A 105 0.30 4.14 -19.50
C GLU A 105 0.33 3.38 -18.17
N GLY A 106 1.16 3.85 -17.24
CA GLY A 106 1.46 3.13 -16.00
C GLY A 106 2.17 1.77 -16.20
N PRO A 107 2.22 0.91 -15.16
CA PRO A 107 1.73 1.15 -13.80
C PRO A 107 2.50 2.26 -13.08
N TYR A 108 1.84 2.92 -12.13
CA TYR A 108 2.45 3.97 -11.30
C TYR A 108 2.73 3.46 -9.88
N LEU A 109 1.95 2.48 -9.40
CA LEU A 109 2.14 1.80 -8.12
C LEU A 109 3.07 0.59 -8.30
N THR A 110 4.37 0.86 -8.40
CA THR A 110 5.40 -0.17 -8.55
C THR A 110 6.37 -0.21 -7.40
N ASP A 111 7.00 -1.36 -7.21
CA ASP A 111 8.17 -1.47 -6.34
C ASP A 111 9.45 -0.92 -7.01
N GLU A 112 10.59 -1.08 -6.33
CA GLU A 112 11.90 -0.66 -6.82
C GLU A 112 12.36 -1.36 -8.11
N ASN A 113 11.77 -2.52 -8.43
CA ASN A 113 12.05 -3.31 -9.63
C ASN A 113 11.09 -2.98 -10.79
N SER A 114 10.19 -2.00 -10.60
CA SER A 114 9.11 -1.66 -11.55
C SER A 114 8.03 -2.75 -11.68
N ASP A 115 7.94 -3.67 -10.72
CA ASP A 115 6.86 -4.64 -10.65
C ASP A 115 5.65 -4.03 -9.93
N THR A 116 4.43 -4.38 -10.35
CA THR A 116 3.20 -3.86 -9.74
C THR A 116 3.10 -4.28 -8.27
N LEU A 117 2.79 -3.32 -7.38
CA LEU A 117 2.63 -3.61 -5.95
C LEU A 117 1.44 -4.52 -5.66
N PHE A 118 0.37 -4.40 -6.44
CA PHE A 118 -0.86 -5.16 -6.26
C PHE A 118 -0.84 -6.45 -7.08
N PRO A 119 -1.24 -7.60 -6.51
CA PRO A 119 -1.53 -8.78 -7.31
C PRO A 119 -2.76 -8.53 -8.19
N LYS A 120 -2.95 -9.37 -9.22
CA LYS A 120 -4.15 -9.33 -10.06
C LYS A 120 -5.34 -9.90 -9.29
N ILE A 121 -6.31 -9.06 -8.96
CA ILE A 121 -7.51 -9.44 -8.21
C ILE A 121 -8.72 -9.36 -9.14
N GLN A 122 -9.52 -10.42 -9.18
CA GLN A 122 -10.71 -10.50 -10.04
C GLN A 122 -12.00 -10.34 -9.24
N ASN A 123 -12.05 -10.92 -8.04
CA ASN A 123 -13.23 -10.95 -7.19
C ASN A 123 -12.95 -10.13 -5.93
N GLY A 124 -13.68 -9.03 -5.74
CA GLY A 124 -13.35 -8.14 -4.64
C GLY A 124 -14.02 -6.79 -4.73
N TYR A 125 -13.56 -5.91 -3.86
CA TYR A 125 -14.02 -4.53 -3.74
C TYR A 125 -12.80 -3.61 -3.74
N TYR A 126 -12.99 -2.38 -4.19
CA TYR A 126 -11.97 -1.36 -4.15
C TYR A 126 -12.50 -0.05 -3.57
N TYR A 127 -11.59 0.69 -2.96
CA TYR A 127 -11.78 2.05 -2.48
C TYR A 127 -10.79 2.96 -3.21
N PHE A 128 -11.20 4.16 -3.58
CA PHE A 128 -10.33 5.17 -4.17
C PHE A 128 -10.67 6.55 -3.63
N CYS A 129 -9.62 7.30 -3.28
CA CYS A 129 -9.72 8.67 -2.79
C CYS A 129 -8.56 9.50 -3.37
N ASP A 130 -8.87 10.40 -4.30
CA ASP A 130 -7.95 11.37 -4.88
C ASP A 130 -7.69 12.51 -3.90
N THR A 131 -6.60 12.45 -3.15
CA THR A 131 -6.21 13.44 -2.13
C THR A 131 -5.43 14.61 -2.72
N HIS A 132 -5.28 14.68 -4.04
CA HIS A 132 -4.60 15.76 -4.73
C HIS A 132 -5.36 17.09 -4.57
N THR A 133 -4.61 18.20 -4.47
CA THR A 133 -5.16 19.53 -4.18
C THR A 133 -6.06 20.08 -5.29
N GLU A 134 -5.87 19.61 -6.52
CA GLU A 134 -6.70 19.93 -7.68
C GLU A 134 -7.94 19.04 -7.80
N SER A 135 -8.11 18.04 -6.93
CA SER A 135 -9.31 17.20 -6.93
C SER A 135 -10.52 17.99 -6.45
N VAL A 136 -11.61 17.93 -7.21
CA VAL A 136 -12.90 18.52 -6.82
C VAL A 136 -13.80 17.49 -6.12
N ASN A 137 -13.70 16.22 -6.54
CA ASN A 137 -14.40 15.10 -5.96
C ASN A 137 -13.41 13.96 -5.72
N HIS A 138 -13.16 13.65 -4.44
CA HIS A 138 -12.18 12.66 -4.04
C HIS A 138 -12.49 11.24 -4.57
N GLU A 139 -13.75 10.91 -4.86
CA GLU A 139 -14.13 9.57 -5.38
C GLU A 139 -14.08 9.47 -6.92
N ASP A 140 -13.82 10.58 -7.60
CA ASP A 140 -13.82 10.69 -9.06
C ASP A 140 -12.39 10.58 -9.61
N ASP A 141 -12.13 9.53 -10.37
CA ASP A 141 -10.84 9.24 -10.98
C ASP A 141 -10.71 9.77 -12.41
N SER A 142 -11.71 10.46 -12.95
CA SER A 142 -11.74 10.89 -14.36
C SER A 142 -10.57 11.78 -14.77
N ASP A 143 -10.10 12.64 -13.86
CA ASP A 143 -9.02 13.60 -14.10
C ASP A 143 -7.65 13.17 -13.54
N VAL A 144 -7.56 12.03 -12.85
CA VAL A 144 -6.33 11.63 -12.16
C VAL A 144 -5.12 11.56 -13.09
N LEU A 145 -5.31 11.01 -14.30
CA LEU A 145 -4.26 10.86 -15.32
C LEU A 145 -4.02 12.12 -16.16
N ASN A 146 -4.84 13.16 -16.01
CA ASN A 146 -4.72 14.43 -16.75
C ASN A 146 -3.77 15.43 -16.06
N ARG A 147 -3.16 15.04 -14.93
CA ARG A 147 -2.30 15.89 -14.09
C ARG A 147 -0.84 15.43 -14.13
N TYR A 148 0.07 16.30 -13.68
CA TYR A 148 1.51 16.05 -13.68
C TYR A 148 2.01 15.27 -12.45
N SER A 149 1.22 15.22 -11.39
CA SER A 149 1.49 14.54 -10.13
C SER A 149 0.21 13.88 -9.62
N PHE A 150 0.39 12.92 -8.71
CA PHE A 150 -0.69 12.12 -8.16
C PHE A 150 -0.54 12.06 -6.64
N ASN A 151 -1.61 12.45 -5.94
CA ASN A 151 -1.80 12.15 -4.53
C ASN A 151 -3.12 11.41 -4.38
N PHE A 152 -3.09 10.16 -3.96
CA PHE A 152 -4.30 9.38 -3.76
C PHE A 152 -4.09 8.23 -2.78
N THR A 153 -5.20 7.75 -2.24
CA THR A 153 -5.30 6.49 -1.52
C THR A 153 -6.11 5.51 -2.35
N ILE A 154 -5.63 4.27 -2.49
CA ILE A 154 -6.36 3.16 -3.11
C ILE A 154 -6.25 1.92 -2.23
N ALA A 155 -7.35 1.19 -2.11
CA ALA A 155 -7.33 -0.12 -1.48
C ALA A 155 -8.13 -1.13 -2.30
N ILE A 156 -7.69 -2.38 -2.31
CA ILE A 156 -8.38 -3.49 -2.97
C ILE A 156 -8.47 -4.65 -2.00
N TYR A 157 -9.68 -5.08 -1.69
CA TYR A 157 -9.95 -6.28 -0.91
C TYR A 157 -10.20 -7.45 -1.86
N ASP A 158 -9.42 -8.51 -1.71
CA ASP A 158 -9.55 -9.76 -2.47
C ASP A 158 -10.45 -10.75 -1.71
N ASN A 159 -11.60 -11.07 -2.28
CA ASN A 159 -12.56 -12.01 -1.68
C ASN A 159 -12.04 -13.45 -1.72
N ASP A 160 -11.11 -13.79 -2.63
CA ASP A 160 -10.62 -15.15 -2.79
C ASP A 160 -9.53 -15.49 -1.76
N THR A 161 -8.80 -14.48 -1.29
CA THR A 161 -7.69 -14.63 -0.33
C THR A 161 -7.93 -13.97 1.02
N GLU A 162 -8.99 -13.18 1.17
CA GLU A 162 -9.31 -12.39 2.36
C GLU A 162 -8.19 -11.41 2.75
N ILE A 163 -7.50 -10.88 1.74
CA ILE A 163 -6.42 -9.90 1.90
C ILE A 163 -6.89 -8.52 1.44
N LEU A 164 -6.68 -7.53 2.30
CA LEU A 164 -6.78 -6.11 1.97
C LEU A 164 -5.40 -5.58 1.58
N TYR A 165 -5.29 -5.09 0.36
CA TYR A 165 -4.13 -4.35 -0.13
C TYR A 165 -4.44 -2.85 -0.02
N PHE A 166 -3.65 -2.12 0.74
CA PHE A 166 -3.79 -0.68 0.94
C PHE A 166 -2.56 0.03 0.37
N SER A 167 -2.77 1.12 -0.35
CA SER A 167 -1.69 2.01 -0.76
C SER A 167 -2.07 3.47 -0.69
N LYS A 168 -1.12 4.28 -0.23
CA LYS A 168 -1.14 5.72 -0.35
C LYS A 168 0.04 6.15 -1.21
N PHE A 169 -0.22 7.02 -2.17
CA PHE A 169 0.76 7.46 -3.14
C PHE A 169 0.78 8.98 -3.19
N ASP A 170 1.96 9.58 -3.07
CA ASP A 170 2.16 11.03 -3.08
C ASP A 170 3.37 11.37 -3.99
N THR A 171 3.21 12.32 -4.91
CA THR A 171 4.24 12.75 -5.89
C THR A 171 4.21 14.23 -6.23
#